data_AF-A0A1W9N564-F1
#
_entry.id   AF-A0A1W9N564-F1
#
_cell.length_a   1.000
_cell.length_b   1.000
_cell.length_c   1.000
_cell.angle_alpha   90.00
_cell.angle_beta   90.00
_cell.angle_gamma   90.00
#
_symmetry.space_group_name_H-M   'P 1'
#
loop_
_entity.id
_entity.type
_entity.pdbx_description
1 polymer ?
#
loop_
_entity_poly.entity_id
_entity_poly.type
_entity_poly.pdbx_seq_one_letter_code
_entity_poly.pdbx_strand_id
1 'polypeptide(L)'
;FDVIKIKSEKSGGLIEKHSLLCKLLALKADDRGTDPEELVYKIYQAVSEQKDRLSDDQLLLSEQWVGAYKKISDERLDVIRKEVRMEFIATTITEHIRHQSEIQGKTEGKIEGKIEILENLYIQGILSKERFEEMVAPLRKKLSEIATGKIENRIS
;
A
#
# COMPACT_ATOMS: atom_id res chain seq x y z
N PHE A 1 20.07 5.74 16.77
CA PHE A 1 19.91 5.69 15.31
C PHE A 1 21.20 6.16 14.67
N ASP A 2 22.02 5.23 14.19
CA ASP A 2 23.24 5.57 13.45
C ASP A 2 22.87 6.10 12.07
N VAL A 3 23.02 7.41 11.90
CA VAL A 3 22.82 8.08 10.62
C VAL A 3 23.96 7.66 9.70
N ILE A 4 23.69 6.70 8.82
CA ILE A 4 24.63 6.28 7.77
C ILE A 4 24.88 7.51 6.89
N LYS A 5 26.02 8.18 7.09
CA LYS A 5 26.56 9.21 6.20
C LYS A 5 27.01 8.52 4.91
N ILE A 6 26.09 8.32 3.98
CA ILE A 6 26.42 7.87 2.63
C ILE A 6 27.16 9.04 1.96
N LYS A 7 28.42 8.81 1.58
CA LYS A 7 29.21 9.78 0.81
C LYS A 7 28.58 9.94 -0.57
N SER A 8 28.43 11.18 -1.05
CA SER A 8 27.82 11.54 -2.34
C SER A 8 28.43 10.78 -3.53
N GLU A 9 29.71 10.40 -3.44
CA GLU A 9 30.42 9.60 -4.46
C GLU A 9 29.85 8.19 -4.68
N LYS A 10 29.02 7.67 -3.76
CA LYS A 10 28.40 6.33 -3.85
C LYS A 10 26.90 6.35 -4.16
N SER A 11 26.26 7.52 -4.23
CA SER A 11 24.82 7.65 -4.45
C SER A 11 24.41 7.16 -5.86
N GLY A 12 25.22 7.45 -6.88
CA GLY A 12 24.96 7.04 -8.27
C GLY A 12 24.78 5.53 -8.45
N GLY A 13 25.61 4.71 -7.81
CA GLY A 13 25.51 3.24 -7.87
C GLY A 13 24.37 2.64 -7.03
N LEU A 14 23.79 3.41 -6.12
CA LEU A 14 22.60 3.00 -5.35
C LEU A 14 21.30 3.21 -6.15
N ILE A 15 21.29 4.14 -7.10
CA ILE A 15 20.14 4.40 -8.00
C ILE A 15 19.94 3.23 -8.98
N GLU A 16 21.03 2.57 -9.41
CA GLU A 16 20.98 1.37 -10.26
C GLU A 16 20.47 0.11 -9.53
N LYS A 17 20.58 0.06 -8.20
CA LYS A 17 19.97 -1.01 -7.40
C LYS A 17 18.49 -0.70 -7.22
N HIS A 18 17.64 -1.43 -7.93
CA HIS A 18 16.17 -1.36 -8.04
C HIS A 18 15.33 -1.31 -6.74
N SER A 19 15.90 -1.11 -5.54
CA SER A 19 15.13 -0.94 -4.30
C SER A 19 14.74 0.53 -4.08
N LEU A 20 13.46 0.79 -3.83
CA LEU A 20 12.92 2.11 -3.48
C LEU A 20 13.72 2.79 -2.35
N LEU A 21 14.11 2.00 -1.35
CA LEU A 21 14.93 2.46 -0.22
C LEU A 21 16.32 2.96 -0.67
N CYS A 22 16.94 2.31 -1.66
CA CYS A 22 18.24 2.74 -2.19
C CYS A 22 18.12 4.05 -2.98
N LYS A 23 17.04 4.26 -3.72
CA LYS A 23 16.75 5.53 -4.41
C LYS A 23 16.47 6.66 -3.41
N LEU A 24 15.66 6.42 -2.38
CA LEU A 24 15.40 7.39 -1.29
C LEU A 24 16.70 7.80 -0.57
N LEU A 25 17.55 6.82 -0.24
CA LEU A 25 18.84 7.05 0.41
C LEU A 25 19.84 7.78 -0.50
N ALA A 26 19.86 7.47 -1.81
CA ALA A 26 20.72 8.16 -2.77
C ALA A 26 20.31 9.63 -2.98
N LEU A 27 19.00 9.89 -3.08
CA LEU A 27 18.43 11.24 -3.16
C LEU A 27 18.77 12.09 -1.92
N LYS A 28 18.81 11.49 -0.72
CA LYS A 28 19.27 12.17 0.51
C LYS A 28 20.78 12.40 0.55
N ALA A 29 21.58 11.44 0.08
CA ALA A 29 23.03 11.53 0.14
C ALA A 29 23.62 12.65 -0.74
N ASP A 30 22.83 13.12 -1.71
CA ASP A 30 23.14 14.19 -2.66
C ASP A 30 22.23 15.42 -2.47
N ASP A 31 21.86 15.72 -1.22
CA ASP A 31 21.02 16.88 -0.86
C ASP A 31 21.76 18.21 -0.84
N ARG A 32 23.05 18.24 -1.20
CA ARG A 32 23.87 19.46 -1.19
C ARG A 32 23.55 20.33 -2.40
N GLY A 33 22.66 21.30 -2.20
CA GLY A 33 22.27 22.29 -3.21
C GLY A 33 20.99 21.95 -3.98
N THR A 34 20.32 20.85 -3.62
CA THR A 34 19.02 20.47 -4.18
C THR A 34 17.90 21.12 -3.37
N ASP A 35 16.94 21.74 -4.07
CA ASP A 35 15.77 22.34 -3.44
C ASP A 35 14.94 21.25 -2.70
N PRO A 36 14.63 21.43 -1.40
CA PRO A 36 13.87 20.44 -0.64
C PRO A 36 12.52 20.09 -1.25
N GLU A 37 11.89 21.03 -1.94
CA GLU A 37 10.63 20.79 -2.64
C GLU A 37 10.82 19.86 -3.84
N GLU A 38 11.81 20.16 -4.70
CA GLU A 38 12.17 19.33 -5.84
C GLU A 38 12.56 17.89 -5.42
N LEU A 39 13.25 17.76 -4.29
CA LEU A 39 13.60 16.47 -3.71
C LEU A 39 12.36 15.66 -3.33
N VAL A 40 11.42 16.27 -2.61
CA VAL A 40 10.16 15.64 -2.21
C VAL A 40 9.32 15.27 -3.44
N TYR A 41 9.27 16.14 -4.44
CA TYR A 41 8.59 15.88 -5.70
C TYR A 41 9.14 14.64 -6.41
N LYS A 42 10.47 14.57 -6.60
CA LYS A 42 11.14 13.42 -7.25
C LYS A 42 10.91 12.11 -6.50
N ILE A 43 10.86 12.17 -5.17
CA ILE A 43 10.56 11.00 -4.34
C ILE A 43 9.15 10.49 -4.64
N TYR A 44 8.12 11.35 -4.51
CA TYR A 44 6.76 10.90 -4.74
C TYR A 44 6.52 10.48 -6.19
N GLN A 45 7.16 11.15 -7.16
CA GLN A 45 7.13 10.73 -8.55
C GLN A 45 7.68 9.31 -8.72
N ALA A 46 8.85 9.02 -8.15
CA ALA A 46 9.46 7.69 -8.24
C ALA A 46 8.67 6.60 -7.52
N VAL A 47 7.98 6.94 -6.41
CA VAL A 47 7.06 6.02 -5.71
C VAL A 47 5.81 5.80 -6.56
N SER A 48 5.23 6.85 -7.15
CA SER A 48 4.03 6.81 -7.99
C SER A 48 4.24 5.94 -9.23
N GLU A 49 5.38 6.08 -9.91
CA GLU A 49 5.77 5.25 -11.06
C GLU A 49 5.88 3.75 -10.75
N GLN A 50 6.07 3.41 -9.47
CA GLN A 50 6.22 2.04 -9.00
C GLN A 50 5.03 1.59 -8.13
N LYS A 51 3.99 2.40 -8.00
CA LYS A 51 2.90 2.22 -7.03
C LYS A 51 2.25 0.85 -7.12
N ASP A 52 2.07 0.33 -8.33
CA ASP A 52 1.44 -0.98 -8.58
C ASP A 52 2.29 -2.17 -8.12
N ARG A 53 3.58 -1.96 -7.84
CA ARG A 53 4.55 -2.98 -7.40
C ARG A 53 4.96 -2.82 -5.94
N LEU A 54 4.57 -1.74 -5.29
CA LEU A 54 4.92 -1.45 -3.91
C LEU A 54 3.84 -1.97 -2.99
N SER A 55 4.24 -2.63 -1.89
CA SER A 55 3.31 -2.94 -0.83
C SER A 55 2.88 -1.68 -0.08
N ASP A 56 1.75 -1.72 0.59
CA ASP A 56 1.29 -0.57 1.35
C ASP A 56 2.25 -0.18 2.49
N ASP A 57 2.96 -1.14 3.08
CA ASP A 57 4.05 -0.88 4.03
C ASP A 57 5.19 -0.07 3.39
N GLN A 58 5.52 -0.36 2.13
CA GLN A 58 6.55 0.39 1.40
C GLN A 58 6.07 1.81 1.04
N LEU A 59 4.79 1.96 0.71
CA LEU A 59 4.17 3.28 0.51
C LEU A 59 4.17 4.08 1.81
N LEU A 60 3.81 3.47 2.93
CA LEU A 60 3.81 4.08 4.25
C LEU A 60 5.23 4.49 4.69
N LEU A 61 6.22 3.64 4.46
CA LEU A 61 7.62 3.96 4.73
C LEU A 61 8.08 5.18 3.91
N SER A 62 7.64 5.30 2.66
CA SER A 62 7.94 6.47 1.83
C SER A 62 7.32 7.75 2.40
N GLU A 63 6.09 7.68 2.93
CA GLU A 63 5.43 8.80 3.60
C GLU A 63 6.13 9.20 4.89
N GLN A 64 6.47 8.24 5.74
CA GLN A 64 7.19 8.51 6.98
C GLN A 64 8.56 9.13 6.71
N TRP A 65 9.23 8.67 5.65
CA TRP A 65 10.51 9.21 5.24
C TRP A 65 10.37 10.65 4.75
N VAL A 66 9.42 10.94 3.86
CA VAL A 66 9.14 12.32 3.42
C VAL A 66 8.73 13.19 4.61
N GLY A 67 7.86 12.71 5.49
CA GLY A 67 7.42 13.42 6.69
C GLY A 67 8.56 13.75 7.66
N ALA A 68 9.54 12.87 7.82
CA ALA A 68 10.69 13.08 8.70
C ALA A 68 11.71 14.09 8.15
N TYR A 69 11.74 14.30 6.83
CA TYR A 69 12.78 15.11 6.18
C TYR A 69 12.24 16.31 5.39
N LYS A 70 10.92 16.45 5.25
CA LYS A 70 10.33 17.60 4.57
C LYS A 70 10.76 18.88 5.28
N LYS A 71 11.32 19.80 4.49
CA LYS A 71 11.55 21.21 4.87
C LYS A 71 10.55 22.12 4.17
N ILE A 72 9.42 21.56 3.74
CA ILE A 72 8.30 22.23 3.09
C ILE A 72 7.06 22.15 3.97
N SER A 73 6.11 23.06 3.79
CA SER A 73 4.86 23.05 4.54
C SER A 73 3.97 21.85 4.18
N ASP A 74 3.08 21.48 5.08
CA ASP A 74 2.09 20.42 4.85
C ASP A 74 1.16 20.77 3.69
N GLU A 75 0.80 22.05 3.55
CA GLU A 75 0.02 22.55 2.42
C GLU A 75 0.74 22.31 1.08
N ARG A 76 2.05 22.57 1.02
CA ARG A 76 2.83 22.35 -0.21
C ARG A 76 3.01 20.86 -0.50
N LEU A 77 3.21 20.07 0.55
CA LEU A 77 3.29 18.62 0.45
C LEU A 77 2.00 18.03 -0.15
N ASP A 78 0.85 18.51 0.30
CA ASP A 78 -0.44 18.07 -0.23
C ASP A 78 -0.62 18.45 -1.70
N VAL A 79 -0.17 19.65 -2.11
CA VAL A 79 -0.18 20.02 -3.53
C VAL A 79 0.68 19.05 -4.36
N ILE A 80 1.90 18.74 -3.90
CA ILE A 80 2.79 17.79 -4.59
C ILE A 80 2.14 16.40 -4.69
N ARG A 81 1.53 15.91 -3.60
CA ARG A 81 0.81 14.62 -3.61
C ARG A 81 -0.31 14.60 -4.65
N LYS A 82 -1.07 15.69 -4.80
CA LYS A 82 -2.10 15.82 -5.83
C LYS A 82 -1.51 15.78 -7.23
N GLU A 83 -0.46 16.56 -7.47
CA GLU A 83 0.23 16.64 -8.77
C GLU A 83 0.74 15.26 -9.25
N VAL A 84 1.26 14.44 -8.33
CA VAL A 84 1.83 13.12 -8.64
C VAL A 84 0.87 11.94 -8.37
N ARG A 85 -0.42 12.21 -8.11
CA ARG A 85 -1.48 11.23 -7.85
C ARG A 85 -1.22 10.29 -6.65
N MET A 86 -0.62 10.87 -5.62
CA MET A 86 -0.29 10.25 -4.34
C MET A 86 -1.18 10.76 -3.19
N GLU A 87 -2.35 11.30 -3.51
CA GLU A 87 -3.31 11.86 -2.53
C GLU A 87 -3.77 10.88 -1.45
N PHE A 88 -3.64 9.57 -1.69
CA PHE A 88 -4.02 8.54 -0.73
C PHE A 88 -2.86 7.58 -0.48
N ILE A 89 -1.93 8.03 0.35
CA ILE A 89 -1.05 7.13 1.10
C ILE A 89 -1.36 7.39 2.56
N ALA A 90 -1.64 6.32 3.31
CA ALA A 90 -1.84 6.43 4.75
C ALA A 90 -0.63 7.15 5.36
N THR A 91 -0.87 8.27 6.03
CA THR A 91 0.22 9.11 6.56
C THR A 91 0.77 8.55 7.87
N THR A 92 0.02 7.62 8.49
CA THR A 92 0.37 6.95 9.73
C THR A 92 0.11 5.43 9.65
N ILE A 93 0.85 4.66 10.46
CA ILE A 93 0.64 3.21 10.63
C ILE A 93 -0.81 2.93 11.06
N THR A 94 -1.36 3.75 11.95
CA THR A 94 -2.73 3.60 12.45
C THR A 94 -3.77 3.81 11.35
N GLU A 95 -3.60 4.84 10.50
CA GLU A 95 -4.48 5.06 9.35
C GLU A 95 -4.38 3.93 8.34
N HIS A 96 -3.18 3.41 8.13
CA HIS A 96 -2.94 2.28 7.23
C HIS A 96 -3.67 1.03 7.71
N ILE A 97 -3.46 0.64 8.97
CA ILE A 97 -4.12 -0.52 9.59
C ILE A 97 -5.63 -0.34 9.58
N ARG A 98 -6.13 0.84 9.99
CA ARG A 98 -7.58 1.14 9.96
C ARG A 98 -8.16 0.97 8.57
N HIS A 99 -7.50 1.52 7.55
CA HIS A 99 -7.96 1.42 6.17
C HIS A 99 -7.93 -0.02 5.65
N GLN A 100 -6.88 -0.78 5.97
CA GLN A 100 -6.80 -2.21 5.64
C GLN A 100 -7.91 -3.01 6.32
N SER A 101 -8.15 -2.78 7.61
CA SER A 101 -9.25 -3.39 8.35
C SER A 101 -10.63 -3.01 7.77
N GLU A 102 -10.82 -1.76 7.33
CA GLU A 102 -12.06 -1.33 6.68
C GLU A 102 -12.29 -2.01 5.33
N ILE A 103 -11.24 -2.18 4.53
CA ILE A 103 -11.31 -2.91 3.25
C ILE A 103 -11.60 -4.39 3.50
N GLN A 104 -10.90 -5.01 4.45
CA GLN A 104 -11.12 -6.39 4.85
C GLN A 104 -12.57 -6.60 5.31
N GLY A 105 -13.05 -5.79 6.26
CA GLY A 105 -14.42 -5.89 6.76
C GLY A 105 -15.49 -5.66 5.67
N LYS A 106 -15.28 -4.72 4.75
CA LYS A 106 -16.18 -4.55 3.59
C LYS A 106 -16.19 -5.76 2.67
N THR A 107 -15.05 -6.44 2.53
CA THR A 107 -14.91 -7.62 1.67
C THR A 107 -15.54 -8.84 2.33
N GLU A 108 -15.29 -9.05 3.63
CA GLU A 108 -15.92 -10.09 4.44
C GLU A 108 -17.45 -9.95 4.41
N GLY A 109 -17.98 -8.77 4.74
CA GLY A 109 -19.43 -8.55 4.73
C GLY A 109 -20.10 -8.79 3.37
N LYS A 110 -19.40 -8.49 2.26
CA LYS A 110 -19.90 -8.82 0.91
C LYS A 110 -19.93 -10.33 0.63
N ILE A 111 -18.96 -11.08 1.15
CA ILE A 111 -18.92 -12.54 0.99
C ILE A 111 -19.97 -13.19 1.89
N GLU A 112 -20.08 -12.76 3.13
CA GLU A 112 -21.11 -13.23 4.08
C GLU A 112 -22.52 -12.99 3.53
N GLY A 113 -22.82 -11.79 3.04
CA GLY A 113 -24.13 -11.52 2.43
C GLY A 113 -24.42 -12.38 1.20
N LYS A 114 -23.39 -12.75 0.40
CA LYS A 114 -23.58 -13.71 -0.70
C LYS A 114 -23.87 -15.12 -0.20
N ILE A 115 -23.22 -15.56 0.87
CA ILE A 115 -23.48 -16.86 1.49
C ILE A 115 -24.91 -16.89 2.04
N GLU A 116 -25.33 -15.85 2.75
CA GLU A 116 -26.70 -15.72 3.29
C GLU A 116 -27.77 -15.81 2.19
N ILE A 117 -27.54 -15.15 1.04
CA ILE A 117 -28.44 -15.27 -0.11
C ILE A 117 -28.51 -16.72 -0.61
N LEU A 118 -27.36 -17.40 -0.74
CA LEU A 118 -27.32 -18.80 -1.19
C LEU A 118 -27.99 -19.75 -0.19
N GLU A 119 -27.83 -19.51 1.11
CA GLU A 119 -28.50 -20.27 2.18
C GLU A 119 -30.02 -20.12 2.10
N ASN A 120 -30.50 -18.89 1.91
CA ASN A 120 -31.92 -18.63 1.73
C ASN A 120 -32.49 -19.32 0.47
N LEU A 121 -31.77 -19.29 -0.64
CA LEU A 121 -32.19 -19.99 -1.88
C LEU A 121 -32.21 -21.52 -1.70
N TYR A 122 -31.29 -22.08 -0.93
CA TYR A 122 -31.30 -23.50 -0.58
C TYR A 122 -32.48 -23.86 0.33
N ILE A 123 -32.74 -23.07 1.38
CA ILE A 123 -33.86 -23.27 2.31
C ILE A 123 -35.21 -23.18 1.59
N GLN A 124 -35.33 -22.28 0.61
CA GLN A 124 -36.52 -22.15 -0.25
C GLN A 124 -36.67 -23.29 -1.27
N GLY A 125 -35.71 -24.23 -1.34
CA GLY A 125 -35.72 -25.34 -2.28
C GLY A 125 -35.42 -24.94 -3.73
N ILE A 126 -34.94 -23.72 -3.97
CA ILE A 126 -34.57 -23.22 -5.30
C ILE A 126 -33.24 -23.84 -5.75
N LEU A 127 -32.32 -24.05 -4.80
CA LEU A 127 -31.04 -24.72 -5.05
C LEU A 127 -31.06 -26.15 -4.51
N SER A 128 -30.47 -27.09 -5.25
CA SER A 128 -30.15 -28.41 -4.71
C SER A 128 -28.99 -28.29 -3.71
N LYS A 129 -28.86 -29.29 -2.84
CA LYS A 129 -27.77 -29.34 -1.86
C LYS A 129 -26.40 -29.36 -2.55
N GLU A 130 -26.24 -30.14 -3.62
CA GLU A 130 -24.97 -30.19 -4.36
C GLU A 130 -24.63 -28.81 -4.93
N ARG A 131 -25.61 -28.12 -5.52
CA ARG A 131 -25.39 -26.81 -6.14
C ARG A 131 -25.09 -25.72 -5.12
N PHE A 132 -25.75 -25.77 -3.97
CA PHE A 132 -25.46 -24.89 -2.84
C PHE A 132 -24.01 -25.05 -2.36
N GLU A 133 -23.59 -26.30 -2.08
CA GLU A 133 -22.23 -26.57 -1.60
C GLU A 133 -21.15 -26.17 -2.61
N GLU A 134 -21.36 -26.42 -3.91
CA GLU A 134 -20.46 -25.98 -4.98
C GLU A 134 -20.25 -24.46 -5.00
N MET A 135 -21.31 -23.69 -4.75
CA MET A 135 -21.28 -22.23 -4.81
C MET A 135 -20.72 -21.60 -3.52
N VAL A 136 -20.98 -22.22 -2.37
CA VAL A 136 -20.54 -21.71 -1.06
C VAL A 136 -19.11 -22.11 -0.72
N ALA A 137 -18.64 -23.28 -1.13
CA ALA A 137 -17.27 -23.75 -0.86
C ALA A 137 -16.16 -22.74 -1.23
N PRO A 138 -16.13 -22.14 -2.44
CA PRO A 138 -15.12 -21.14 -2.78
C PRO A 138 -15.27 -19.83 -1.99
N LEU A 139 -16.49 -19.46 -1.58
CA LEU A 139 -16.74 -18.26 -0.76
C LEU A 139 -16.24 -18.46 0.68
N ARG A 140 -16.52 -19.61 1.30
CA ARG A 140 -15.99 -19.99 2.62
C ARG A 140 -14.47 -20.07 2.63
N LYS A 141 -13.88 -20.61 1.56
CA LYS A 141 -12.41 -20.63 1.40
C LYS A 141 -11.83 -19.22 1.38
N LYS A 142 -12.40 -18.30 0.60
CA LYS A 142 -11.98 -16.89 0.57
C LYS A 142 -12.10 -16.22 1.94
N LEU A 143 -13.21 -16.45 2.66
CA LEU A 143 -13.41 -15.98 4.04
C LEU A 143 -12.29 -16.47 4.98
N SER A 144 -11.93 -17.76 4.90
CA SER A 144 -10.82 -18.31 5.70
C SER A 144 -9.45 -17.72 5.33
N GLU A 145 -9.22 -17.40 4.05
CA GLU A 145 -7.98 -16.79 3.57
C GLU A 145 -7.85 -15.33 4.05
N ILE A 146 -8.96 -14.58 4.09
CA ILE A 146 -9.02 -13.24 4.69
C ILE A 146 -8.74 -13.33 6.19
N ALA A 147 -9.46 -14.19 6.92
CA ALA A 147 -9.34 -14.33 8.38
C ALA A 147 -7.95 -14.81 8.85
N THR A 148 -7.22 -15.55 8.01
CA THR A 148 -5.86 -16.02 8.31
C THR A 148 -4.75 -15.12 7.78
N GLY A 149 -5.09 -13.98 7.15
CA GLY A 149 -4.11 -13.04 6.60
C GLY A 149 -3.34 -13.57 5.38
N LYS A 150 -3.74 -14.69 4.78
CA LYS A 150 -3.03 -15.35 3.67
C LYS A 150 -3.24 -14.70 2.30
N ILE A 151 -3.83 -13.50 2.26
CA ILE A 151 -3.95 -12.72 1.02
C ILE A 151 -2.60 -12.09 0.64
N GLU A 152 -1.67 -11.96 1.58
CA GLU A 152 -0.28 -11.65 1.26
C GLU A 152 0.38 -12.86 0.58
N ASN A 153 0.69 -12.72 -0.72
CA ASN A 153 1.51 -13.59 -1.59
C ASN A 153 0.81 -14.17 -2.83
N ARG A 154 -0.17 -13.48 -3.42
CA ARG A 154 -0.66 -13.81 -4.77
C ARG A 154 -0.92 -12.60 -5.66
N ILE A 155 0.02 -11.67 -5.76
CA ILE A 155 0.16 -10.88 -6.99
C ILE A 155 1.66 -10.78 -7.28
N SER A 156 2.07 -11.54 -8.29
CA SER A 156 3.42 -11.61 -8.87
C SER A 156 3.56 -10.58 -9.97
#